data_AF-A0ABD5AZ81-F1
#
_entry.id   AF-A0ABD5AZ81-F1
#
_cell.length_a   1.000
_cell.length_b   1.000
_cell.length_c   1.000
_cell.angle_alpha   90.00
_cell.angle_beta   90.00
_cell.angle_gamma   90.00
#
_symmetry.space_group_name_H-M   'P 1'
#
loop_
_entity.id
_entity.type
_entity.pdbx_description
1 polymer ?
#
loop_
_entity_poly.entity_id
_entity_poly.type
_entity_poly.pdbx_seq_one_letter_code
_entity_poly.pdbx_strand_id
1 'polypeptide(L)'
;DIGIKNGYIFKIGKAGNPDIMDNVDIIIGATTDIIAAEGKIVTAGGIDTHVHFINPEQAEVALESGITTHIGGGTGASEGAKATTVTPGPWHIHRMLEAAEEMPINVGFTGKGQAVNHTALIEQIHAGAIGLKVHEDWGATPSALSHALDVADEFDVQVALHADTLNEAGFMEDTMAAVK
;
A
#
# COMPACT_ATOMS: atom_id res chain seq x y z
N ASP A 1 4.72 -27.70 -7.37
CA ASP A 1 3.52 -27.48 -6.55
C ASP A 1 3.72 -26.36 -5.55
N ILE A 2 2.64 -25.69 -5.17
CA ILE A 2 2.62 -24.63 -4.16
C ILE A 2 1.64 -25.07 -3.08
N GLY A 3 2.14 -25.31 -1.86
CA GLY A 3 1.31 -25.62 -0.70
C GLY A 3 0.91 -24.33 0.03
N ILE A 4 -0.38 -24.20 0.35
CA ILE A 4 -0.91 -23.12 1.18
C ILE A 4 -1.36 -23.69 2.52
N LYS A 5 -0.97 -23.05 3.63
CA LYS A 5 -1.38 -23.45 4.99
C LYS A 5 -1.55 -22.20 5.86
N ASN A 6 -2.64 -22.14 6.62
CA ASN A 6 -2.98 -21.01 7.48
C ASN A 6 -2.98 -19.65 6.75
N GLY A 7 -3.36 -19.62 5.47
CA GLY A 7 -3.36 -18.40 4.65
C GLY A 7 -2.01 -18.00 4.04
N TYR A 8 -0.93 -18.74 4.29
CA TYR A 8 0.42 -18.42 3.78
C TYR A 8 0.92 -19.47 2.79
N ILE A 9 1.86 -19.05 1.94
CA ILE A 9 2.69 -19.97 1.15
C ILE A 9 3.51 -20.81 2.13
N PHE A 10 3.10 -22.07 2.31
CA PHE A 10 3.77 -23.01 3.19
C PHE A 10 5.07 -23.50 2.57
N LYS A 11 5.03 -23.86 1.28
CA LYS A 11 6.18 -24.39 0.57
C LYS A 11 5.98 -24.40 -0.94
N ILE A 12 7.08 -24.30 -1.68
CA ILE A 12 7.15 -24.54 -3.13
C ILE A 12 8.04 -25.76 -3.34
N GLY A 13 7.52 -26.79 -4.00
CA GLY A 13 8.20 -28.08 -4.06
C GLY A 13 7.38 -29.15 -4.79
N LYS A 14 7.43 -30.38 -4.29
CA LYS A 14 6.69 -31.53 -4.83
C LYS A 14 5.65 -32.00 -3.82
N ALA A 15 4.39 -31.89 -4.21
CA ALA A 15 3.28 -32.39 -3.42
C ALA A 15 2.98 -33.87 -3.70
N GLY A 16 2.26 -34.50 -2.77
CA GLY A 16 1.73 -35.86 -2.96
C GLY A 16 1.62 -36.67 -1.68
N ASN A 17 1.66 -38.00 -1.84
CA ASN A 17 1.70 -38.96 -0.73
C ASN A 17 3.11 -39.58 -0.63
N PRO A 18 3.86 -39.33 0.46
CA PRO A 18 5.20 -39.89 0.63
C PRO A 18 5.22 -41.43 0.74
N ASP A 19 4.10 -42.09 1.04
CA ASP A 19 4.05 -43.56 1.17
C ASP A 19 4.32 -44.29 -0.16
N ILE A 20 4.05 -43.63 -1.29
CA ILE A 20 4.10 -44.23 -2.63
C ILE A 20 4.77 -43.35 -3.69
N MET A 21 5.27 -42.17 -3.32
CA MET A 21 5.92 -41.24 -4.23
C MET A 21 7.25 -40.74 -3.66
N ASP A 22 8.29 -40.73 -4.51
CA ASP A 22 9.59 -40.20 -4.11
C ASP A 22 9.55 -38.68 -3.88
N ASN A 23 10.41 -38.20 -2.99
CA ASN A 23 10.74 -36.78 -2.75
C ASN A 23 9.53 -35.87 -2.46
N VAL A 24 8.45 -36.41 -1.88
CA VAL A 24 7.30 -35.58 -1.45
C VAL A 24 7.70 -34.74 -0.26
N ASP A 25 7.45 -33.43 -0.37
CA ASP A 25 7.79 -32.48 0.65
C ASP A 25 6.64 -31.50 1.00
N ILE A 26 5.50 -31.68 0.33
CA ILE A 26 4.19 -31.09 0.60
C ILE A 26 3.15 -32.22 0.65
N ILE A 27 2.71 -32.60 1.85
CA ILE A 27 1.76 -33.71 2.02
C ILE A 27 0.35 -33.26 1.64
N ILE A 28 -0.32 -34.01 0.75
CA ILE A 28 -1.75 -33.87 0.46
C ILE A 28 -2.50 -34.84 1.37
N GLY A 29 -3.31 -34.31 2.29
CA GLY A 29 -4.10 -35.09 3.26
C GLY A 29 -5.61 -34.97 3.05
N ALA A 30 -6.38 -35.57 3.96
CA ALA A 30 -7.85 -35.54 3.90
C ALA A 30 -8.46 -34.14 4.05
N THR A 31 -7.69 -33.17 4.56
CA THR A 31 -8.10 -31.77 4.77
C THR A 31 -7.39 -30.81 3.81
N THR A 32 -6.91 -31.30 2.67
CA THR A 32 -6.23 -30.50 1.64
C THR A 32 -7.15 -30.33 0.44
N ASP A 33 -7.50 -29.09 0.13
CA ASP A 33 -8.20 -28.74 -1.10
C ASP A 33 -7.22 -28.57 -2.28
N ILE A 34 -7.70 -28.63 -3.52
CA ILE A 34 -6.87 -28.67 -4.73
C ILE A 34 -7.33 -27.62 -5.75
N ILE A 35 -6.37 -26.81 -6.23
CA ILE A 35 -6.53 -25.95 -7.40
C ILE A 35 -5.62 -26.47 -8.51
N ALA A 36 -6.20 -26.78 -9.67
CA ALA A 36 -5.50 -27.24 -10.85
C ALA A 36 -4.79 -26.07 -11.57
N ALA A 37 -3.45 -26.08 -11.59
CA ALA A 37 -2.63 -25.04 -12.21
C ALA A 37 -1.82 -25.55 -13.41
N GLU A 38 -2.06 -26.78 -13.88
CA GLU A 38 -1.42 -27.32 -15.07
C GLU A 38 -1.73 -26.48 -16.32
N GLY A 39 -0.67 -26.18 -17.08
CA GLY A 39 -0.74 -25.28 -18.23
C GLY A 39 -1.09 -23.83 -17.89
N LYS A 40 -1.02 -23.41 -16.62
CA LYS A 40 -1.19 -22.02 -16.18
C LYS A 40 0.14 -21.44 -15.71
N ILE A 41 0.24 -20.11 -15.77
CA ILE A 41 1.28 -19.35 -15.08
C ILE A 41 0.66 -18.84 -13.79
N VAL A 42 1.34 -19.06 -12.66
CA VAL A 42 0.94 -18.52 -11.36
C VAL A 42 1.94 -17.43 -10.99
N THR A 43 1.43 -16.26 -10.64
CA THR A 43 2.23 -15.12 -10.16
C THR A 43 1.83 -14.75 -8.75
N ALA A 44 2.64 -13.93 -8.08
CA ALA A 44 2.13 -13.16 -6.95
C ALA A 44 1.03 -12.21 -7.46
N GLY A 45 0.16 -11.76 -6.55
CA GLY A 45 -0.76 -10.68 -6.86
C GLY A 45 -0.02 -9.35 -7.00
N GLY A 46 -0.53 -8.47 -7.87
CA GLY A 46 0.00 -7.13 -8.03
C GLY A 46 -0.15 -6.30 -6.75
N ILE A 47 0.78 -5.38 -6.54
CA ILE A 47 0.76 -4.38 -5.47
C ILE A 47 0.77 -3.01 -6.15
N ASP A 48 -0.37 -2.32 -6.09
CA ASP A 48 -0.48 -0.95 -6.60
C ASP A 48 -0.25 0.03 -5.44
N THR A 49 0.78 0.86 -5.57
CA THR A 49 1.21 1.80 -4.52
C THR A 49 0.86 3.26 -4.82
N HIS A 50 0.03 3.53 -5.82
CA HIS A 50 -0.43 4.88 -6.15
C HIS A 50 -1.96 4.93 -6.30
N VAL A 51 -2.67 4.43 -5.29
CA VAL A 51 -4.12 4.31 -5.33
C VAL A 51 -4.79 5.56 -4.75
N HIS A 52 -5.65 6.19 -5.54
CA HIS A 52 -6.59 7.19 -5.05
C HIS A 52 -7.88 6.50 -4.62
N PHE A 53 -8.24 6.55 -3.34
CA PHE A 53 -9.48 5.93 -2.84
C PHE A 53 -10.69 6.85 -3.10
N ILE A 54 -11.21 6.77 -4.32
CA ILE A 54 -12.28 7.64 -4.85
C ILE A 54 -13.62 6.91 -4.88
N ASN A 55 -13.64 5.64 -5.33
CA ASN A 55 -14.82 4.81 -5.45
C ASN A 55 -14.53 3.40 -4.90
N PRO A 56 -15.31 2.84 -3.96
CA PRO A 56 -15.08 1.48 -3.46
C PRO A 56 -15.05 0.38 -4.55
N GLU A 57 -15.77 0.55 -5.66
CA GLU A 57 -15.78 -0.42 -6.78
C GLU A 57 -14.40 -0.63 -7.42
N GLN A 58 -13.45 0.29 -7.21
CA GLN A 58 -12.09 0.17 -7.73
C GLN A 58 -11.34 -1.05 -7.17
N ALA A 59 -11.74 -1.57 -6.00
CA ALA A 59 -11.16 -2.80 -5.45
C ALA A 59 -11.49 -4.03 -6.30
N GLU A 60 -12.72 -4.13 -6.82
CA GLU A 60 -13.12 -5.24 -7.70
C GLU A 60 -12.40 -5.16 -9.05
N VAL A 61 -12.35 -3.97 -9.64
CA VAL A 61 -11.63 -3.72 -10.91
C VAL A 61 -10.14 -4.08 -10.78
N ALA A 62 -9.53 -3.80 -9.64
CA ALA A 62 -8.15 -4.16 -9.38
C ALA A 62 -7.95 -5.69 -9.31
N LEU A 63 -8.84 -6.40 -8.61
CA LEU A 63 -8.80 -7.86 -8.51
C LEU A 63 -8.95 -8.54 -9.87
N GLU A 64 -9.83 -8.02 -10.74
CA GLU A 64 -10.00 -8.51 -12.12
C GLU A 64 -8.70 -8.41 -12.94
N SER A 65 -7.85 -7.42 -12.64
CA SER A 65 -6.54 -7.26 -13.27
C SER A 65 -5.40 -8.04 -12.59
N GLY A 66 -5.68 -8.74 -11.49
CA GLY A 66 -4.70 -9.48 -10.70
C GLY A 66 -3.97 -8.67 -9.64
N ILE A 67 -4.41 -7.43 -9.35
CA ILE A 67 -3.92 -6.63 -8.22
C ILE A 67 -4.61 -7.11 -6.93
N THR A 68 -3.83 -7.33 -5.88
CA THR A 68 -4.32 -7.89 -4.59
C THR A 68 -4.01 -6.98 -3.41
N THR A 69 -3.31 -5.88 -3.64
CA THR A 69 -2.96 -4.91 -2.60
C THR A 69 -3.01 -3.50 -3.15
N HIS A 70 -3.72 -2.62 -2.45
CA HIS A 70 -3.82 -1.19 -2.70
C HIS A 70 -3.11 -0.42 -1.60
N ILE A 71 -2.17 0.44 -1.99
CA ILE A 71 -1.54 1.42 -1.11
C ILE A 71 -1.74 2.81 -1.71
N GLY A 72 -2.21 3.74 -0.89
CA GLY A 72 -2.46 5.12 -1.29
C GLY A 72 -3.40 5.84 -0.33
N GLY A 73 -4.20 6.79 -0.78
CA GLY A 73 -5.05 7.57 0.13
C GLY A 73 -6.26 8.17 -0.54
N GLY A 74 -7.24 8.58 0.27
CA GLY A 74 -8.46 9.21 -0.19
C GLY A 74 -9.59 9.10 0.83
N THR A 75 -10.68 9.80 0.57
CA THR A 75 -11.87 9.86 1.43
C THR A 75 -13.16 9.78 0.62
N GLY A 76 -13.13 9.03 -0.49
CA GLY A 76 -14.18 9.06 -1.52
C GLY A 76 -13.97 10.20 -2.53
N ALA A 77 -15.05 10.65 -3.19
CA ALA A 77 -14.99 11.57 -4.32
C ALA A 77 -14.71 13.06 -3.98
N SER A 78 -14.00 13.34 -2.89
CA SER A 78 -13.57 14.69 -2.53
C SER A 78 -12.51 15.22 -3.51
N GLU A 79 -12.41 16.55 -3.67
CA GLU A 79 -11.40 17.19 -4.51
C GLU A 79 -9.98 16.78 -4.11
N GLY A 80 -9.72 16.71 -2.80
CA GLY A 80 -8.43 16.29 -2.27
C GLY A 80 -8.06 14.85 -2.65
N ALA A 81 -9.02 13.92 -2.59
CA ALA A 81 -8.79 12.52 -2.95
C ALA A 81 -8.69 12.31 -4.48
N LYS A 82 -9.44 13.09 -5.27
CA LYS A 82 -9.31 13.10 -6.74
C LYS A 82 -7.95 13.60 -7.20
N ALA A 83 -7.35 14.52 -6.44
CA ALA A 83 -6.05 15.10 -6.76
C ALA A 83 -4.87 14.35 -6.14
N THR A 84 -5.02 13.82 -4.91
CA THR A 84 -3.88 13.34 -4.11
C THR A 84 -4.19 12.01 -3.40
N THR A 85 -3.21 11.12 -3.32
CA THR A 85 -3.28 9.88 -2.54
C THR A 85 -3.12 10.16 -1.04
N VAL A 86 -4.09 10.89 -0.47
CA VAL A 86 -4.03 11.37 0.92
C VAL A 86 -5.33 11.06 1.65
N THR A 87 -5.21 10.39 2.80
CA THR A 87 -6.27 10.27 3.81
C THR A 87 -5.92 11.20 4.98
N PRO A 88 -6.46 12.43 5.03
CA PRO A 88 -5.90 13.48 5.88
C PRO A 88 -6.40 13.40 7.33
N GLY A 89 -5.48 13.23 8.28
CA GLY A 89 -5.77 13.35 9.71
C GLY A 89 -6.43 12.10 10.34
N PRO A 90 -6.38 11.99 11.68
CA PRO A 90 -6.80 10.78 12.39
C PRO A 90 -8.24 10.34 12.11
N TRP A 91 -9.17 11.29 12.03
CA TRP A 91 -10.59 10.95 11.85
C TRP A 91 -10.83 10.25 10.51
N HIS A 92 -10.29 10.79 9.41
CA HIS A 92 -10.46 10.19 8.09
C HIS A 92 -9.74 8.83 7.99
N ILE A 93 -8.55 8.70 8.59
CA ILE A 93 -7.81 7.43 8.62
C ILE A 93 -8.66 6.35 9.31
N HIS A 94 -9.23 6.63 10.48
CA HIS A 94 -10.10 5.66 11.16
C HIS A 94 -11.35 5.29 10.34
N ARG A 95 -12.01 6.27 9.72
CA ARG A 95 -13.18 6.00 8.86
C ARG A 95 -12.83 5.13 7.65
N MET A 96 -11.65 5.35 7.05
CA MET A 96 -11.20 4.58 5.90
C MET A 96 -10.74 3.17 6.30
N LEU A 97 -10.13 3.00 7.48
CA LEU A 97 -9.84 1.68 8.05
C LEU A 97 -11.12 0.89 8.32
N GLU A 98 -12.15 1.53 8.90
CA GLU A 98 -13.47 0.89 9.07
C GLU A 98 -14.10 0.47 7.73
N ALA A 99 -13.99 1.32 6.70
CA ALA A 99 -14.48 0.99 5.36
C ALA A 99 -13.68 -0.14 4.68
N ALA A 100 -12.39 -0.28 5.00
CA ALA A 100 -11.53 -1.31 4.44
C ALA A 100 -11.89 -2.73 4.92
N GLU A 101 -12.58 -2.87 6.05
CA GLU A 101 -13.02 -4.17 6.58
C GLU A 101 -13.96 -4.93 5.62
N GLU A 102 -14.66 -4.22 4.73
CA GLU A 102 -15.53 -4.83 3.71
C GLU A 102 -14.85 -4.97 2.33
N MET A 103 -13.61 -4.51 2.18
CA MET A 103 -12.91 -4.57 0.90
C MET A 103 -12.22 -5.93 0.69
N PRO A 104 -12.43 -6.62 -0.44
CA PRO A 104 -11.82 -7.93 -0.71
C PRO A 104 -10.35 -7.81 -1.17
N ILE A 105 -9.60 -6.84 -0.66
CA ILE A 105 -8.23 -6.54 -1.07
C ILE A 105 -7.39 -6.09 0.13
N ASN A 106 -6.08 -6.30 0.11
CA ASN A 106 -5.22 -5.73 1.14
C ASN A 106 -5.14 -4.21 0.96
N VAL A 107 -5.17 -3.45 2.05
CA VAL A 107 -5.20 -1.98 2.01
C VAL A 107 -4.15 -1.38 2.93
N GLY A 108 -3.47 -0.34 2.45
CA GLY A 108 -2.61 0.54 3.25
C GLY A 108 -2.89 2.01 2.93
N PHE A 109 -3.16 2.82 3.95
CA PHE A 109 -3.47 4.24 3.77
C PHE A 109 -2.26 5.15 4.00
N THR A 110 -2.09 6.16 3.15
CA THR A 110 -1.10 7.22 3.29
C THR A 110 -1.73 8.51 3.80
N GLY A 111 -1.11 9.09 4.82
CA GLY A 111 -1.48 10.40 5.38
C GLY A 111 -0.98 11.57 4.54
N LYS A 112 -1.28 12.79 4.99
CA LYS A 112 -0.80 14.03 4.38
C LYS A 112 0.62 14.33 4.87
N GLY A 113 1.58 14.47 3.95
CA GLY A 113 2.99 14.75 4.26
C GLY A 113 3.33 16.23 4.45
N GLN A 114 2.39 17.15 4.22
CA GLN A 114 2.64 18.59 4.35
C GLN A 114 2.31 19.08 5.75
N ALA A 115 3.35 19.42 6.51
CA ALA A 115 3.22 20.16 7.75
C ALA A 115 4.49 20.97 8.00
N VAL A 116 4.35 22.04 8.79
CA VAL A 116 5.49 22.80 9.35
C VAL A 116 5.88 22.31 10.76
N ASN A 117 5.12 21.37 11.32
CA ASN A 117 5.41 20.72 12.60
C ASN A 117 5.30 19.20 12.45
N HIS A 118 6.12 18.45 13.19
CA HIS A 118 6.10 16.99 13.14
C HIS A 118 4.83 16.42 13.79
N THR A 119 4.26 17.11 14.78
CA THR A 119 3.09 16.62 15.53
C THR A 119 1.90 16.27 14.64
N ALA A 120 1.60 17.09 13.63
CA ALA A 120 0.51 16.83 12.68
C ALA A 120 0.78 15.63 11.75
N LEU A 121 2.05 15.30 11.50
CA LEU A 121 2.42 14.11 10.72
C LEU A 121 2.35 12.85 11.60
N ILE A 122 2.88 12.94 12.81
CA ILE A 122 2.93 11.85 13.78
C ILE A 122 1.53 11.37 14.17
N GLU A 123 0.57 12.27 14.40
CA GLU A 123 -0.79 11.86 14.76
C GLU A 123 -1.48 11.01 13.68
N GLN A 124 -1.12 11.21 12.40
CA GLN A 124 -1.66 10.43 11.30
C GLN A 124 -1.07 9.01 11.28
N ILE A 125 0.23 8.88 11.56
CA ILE A 125 0.90 7.57 11.68
C ILE A 125 0.30 6.80 12.86
N HIS A 126 0.16 7.45 14.02
CA HIS A 126 -0.48 6.85 15.19
C HIS A 126 -1.93 6.42 14.95
N ALA A 127 -2.64 7.09 14.05
CA ALA A 127 -4.00 6.72 13.64
C ALA A 127 -4.05 5.53 12.66
N GLY A 128 -2.91 5.10 12.12
CA GLY A 128 -2.79 3.93 11.25
C GLY A 128 -2.34 4.21 9.82
N ALA A 129 -1.86 5.42 9.50
CA ALA A 129 -1.21 5.65 8.20
C ALA A 129 0.12 4.88 8.11
N ILE A 130 0.34 4.19 6.99
CA ILE A 130 1.57 3.39 6.73
C ILE A 130 2.64 4.18 5.97
N GLY A 131 2.38 5.45 5.71
CA GLY A 131 3.24 6.34 4.95
C GLY A 131 2.61 7.72 4.78
N LEU A 132 3.37 8.64 4.20
CA LEU A 132 2.95 10.02 3.96
C LEU A 132 3.06 10.35 2.46
N LYS A 133 2.08 11.07 1.91
CA LYS A 133 2.16 11.63 0.55
C LYS A 133 2.45 13.12 0.61
N VAL A 134 3.59 13.51 0.06
CA VAL A 134 3.89 14.90 -0.32
C VAL A 134 3.44 15.09 -1.78
N HIS A 135 2.73 16.18 -2.04
CA HIS A 135 2.05 16.49 -3.29
C HIS A 135 2.01 18.00 -3.51
N GLU A 136 2.23 18.45 -4.75
CA GLU A 136 2.31 19.87 -5.08
C GLU A 136 1.01 20.65 -4.86
N ASP A 137 -0.15 20.04 -5.12
CA ASP A 137 -1.48 20.61 -4.84
C ASP A 137 -1.69 21.02 -3.37
N TRP A 138 -0.89 20.48 -2.45
CA TRP A 138 -0.86 20.86 -1.03
C TRP A 138 0.43 21.59 -0.62
N GLY A 139 1.33 21.86 -1.55
CA GLY A 139 2.65 22.44 -1.35
C GLY A 139 3.75 21.40 -1.16
N ALA A 140 4.40 20.99 -2.26
CA ALA A 140 5.57 20.09 -2.25
C ALA A 140 6.88 20.86 -2.03
N THR A 141 6.93 21.69 -0.99
CA THR A 141 8.09 22.53 -0.70
C THR A 141 9.25 21.71 -0.08
N PRO A 142 10.52 22.17 -0.20
CA PRO A 142 11.66 21.55 0.47
C PRO A 142 11.45 21.36 1.99
N SER A 143 10.80 22.32 2.64
CA SER A 143 10.47 22.25 4.07
C SER A 143 9.47 21.13 4.38
N ALA A 144 8.37 21.05 3.63
CA ALA A 144 7.38 19.99 3.80
C ALA A 144 7.98 18.59 3.58
N LEU A 145 8.81 18.44 2.54
CA LEU A 145 9.49 17.19 2.25
C LEU A 145 10.46 16.79 3.37
N SER A 146 11.30 17.72 3.86
CA SER A 146 12.22 17.44 4.95
C SER A 146 11.50 17.01 6.23
N HIS A 147 10.40 17.67 6.61
CA HIS A 147 9.62 17.28 7.79
C HIS A 147 8.97 15.90 7.64
N ALA A 148 8.46 15.59 6.44
CA ALA A 148 7.91 14.27 6.15
C ALA A 148 8.96 13.17 6.24
N LEU A 149 10.17 13.40 5.71
CA LEU A 149 11.29 12.47 5.78
C LEU A 149 11.80 12.27 7.21
N ASP A 150 11.92 13.34 8.00
CA ASP A 150 12.35 13.23 9.41
C ASP A 150 11.37 12.36 10.24
N VAL A 151 10.07 12.54 10.03
CA VAL A 151 9.05 11.71 10.68
C VAL A 151 9.02 10.29 10.12
N ALA A 152 9.24 10.13 8.82
CA ALA A 152 9.30 8.81 8.19
C ALA A 152 10.45 7.96 8.74
N ASP A 153 11.63 8.54 8.94
CA ASP A 153 12.78 7.88 9.56
C ASP A 153 12.51 7.50 11.02
N GLU A 154 11.83 8.36 11.79
CA GLU A 154 11.50 8.09 13.19
C GLU A 154 10.52 6.92 13.36
N PHE A 155 9.57 6.78 12.44
CA PHE A 155 8.46 5.82 12.55
C PHE A 155 8.55 4.62 11.59
N ASP A 156 9.61 4.52 10.80
CA ASP A 156 9.83 3.46 9.81
C ASP A 156 8.67 3.33 8.81
N VAL A 157 8.27 4.46 8.24
CA VAL A 157 7.22 4.54 7.19
C VAL A 157 7.75 5.17 5.92
N GLN A 158 7.09 4.92 4.78
CA GLN A 158 7.53 5.46 3.49
C GLN A 158 6.98 6.88 3.22
N VAL A 159 7.73 7.69 2.45
CA VAL A 159 7.25 8.94 1.85
C VAL A 159 7.09 8.77 0.35
N ALA A 160 5.87 9.00 -0.16
CA ALA A 160 5.62 9.16 -1.58
C ALA A 160 5.65 10.66 -1.95
N LEU A 161 6.27 11.00 -3.08
CA LEU A 161 6.41 12.38 -3.53
C LEU A 161 5.81 12.58 -4.92
N HIS A 162 4.93 13.56 -5.03
CA HIS A 162 4.62 14.28 -6.27
C HIS A 162 5.20 15.69 -6.10
N ALA A 163 6.31 15.95 -6.80
CA ALA A 163 7.14 17.14 -6.61
C ALA A 163 6.50 18.41 -7.19
N ASP A 164 7.13 19.56 -6.91
CA ASP A 164 6.75 20.87 -7.42
C ASP A 164 7.01 20.97 -8.94
N THR A 165 5.96 20.75 -9.74
CA THR A 165 6.06 20.82 -11.20
C THR A 165 6.37 22.24 -11.67
N LEU A 166 5.93 23.25 -10.91
CA LEU A 166 6.04 24.66 -11.26
C LEU A 166 7.44 25.21 -11.00
N ASN A 167 8.25 24.51 -10.20
CA ASN A 167 9.50 25.00 -9.64
C ASN A 167 9.29 26.30 -8.85
N GLU A 168 8.17 26.40 -8.13
CA GLU A 168 7.83 27.58 -7.34
C GLU A 168 8.80 27.76 -6.16
N ALA A 169 9.10 26.65 -5.46
CA ALA A 169 9.98 26.63 -4.29
C ALA A 169 11.44 26.27 -4.63
N GLY A 170 11.71 25.90 -5.89
CA GLY A 170 13.02 25.49 -6.37
C GLY A 170 12.92 24.50 -7.54
N PHE A 171 14.04 24.24 -8.21
CA PHE A 171 14.10 23.23 -9.26
C PHE A 171 14.22 21.82 -8.66
N MET A 172 14.38 20.81 -9.52
CA MET A 172 14.57 19.42 -9.12
C MET A 172 15.75 19.26 -8.15
N GLU A 173 16.86 19.95 -8.39
CA GLU A 173 18.05 19.94 -7.54
C GLU A 173 17.77 20.43 -6.12
N ASP A 174 16.88 21.40 -5.94
CA ASP A 174 16.48 21.92 -4.63
C ASP A 174 15.59 20.90 -3.89
N THR A 175 14.70 20.23 -4.63
CA THR A 175 13.90 19.11 -4.09
C THR A 175 14.82 17.97 -3.65
N MET A 176 15.79 17.58 -4.48
CA MET A 176 16.74 16.52 -4.15
C MET A 176 17.66 16.90 -2.99
N ALA A 177 18.02 18.17 -2.82
CA ALA A 177 18.77 18.62 -1.65
C ALA A 177 17.98 18.50 -0.33
N ALA A 178 16.64 18.46 -0.39
CA ALA A 178 15.79 18.19 0.77
C ALA A 178 15.63 16.69 1.07
N VAL A 179 15.92 15.81 0.10
CA VAL A 179 16.02 14.37 0.31
C VAL A 179 17.40 14.08 0.89
N LYS A 180 17.46 13.74 2.18
CA LYS A 180 18.71 13.54 2.93
C LYS A 180 19.45 12.25 2.54
#